data_AF-A0A7S0BC88-F1
#
_entry.id   AF-A0A7S0BC88-F1
#
_cell.length_a   1.000
_cell.length_b   1.000
_cell.length_c   1.000
_cell.angle_alpha   90.00
_cell.angle_beta   90.00
_cell.angle_gamma   90.00
#
_symmetry.space_group_name_H-M   'P 1'
#
loop_
_entity.id
_entity.type
_entity.pdbx_description
1 polymer ?
#
loop_
_entity_poly.entity_id
_entity_poly.type
_entity_poly.pdbx_seq_one_letter_code
_entity_poly.pdbx_strand_id
1 'polypeptide(L)'
;ACFDIEESGKAFVRRPGQCTMCRECIRHGDWGEKIRLSRVRDHFIFSIESTGAIAPEDLFMRALQVLVDKCGNVVDRLTESLDVSSAQARSSTNKEHLSHLTRMSTGR
;
A
#
# COMPACT_ATOMS: atom_id res chain seq x y z
N ALA A 1 -7.82 32.65 4.45
CA ALA A 1 -8.04 32.20 5.83
C ALA A 1 -8.85 30.91 5.82
N CYS A 2 -8.55 29.97 6.72
CA CYS A 2 -9.26 28.68 6.82
C CYS A 2 -10.65 28.81 7.47
N PHE A 3 -10.80 29.84 8.32
CA PHE A 3 -12.04 30.22 8.98
C PHE A 3 -12.65 31.46 8.32
N ASP A 4 -13.95 31.64 8.51
CA ASP A 4 -14.65 32.88 8.20
C ASP A 4 -15.76 33.16 9.22
N ILE A 5 -16.35 34.36 9.17
CA ILE A 5 -17.34 34.85 10.13
C ILE A 5 -18.62 35.23 9.37
N GLU A 6 -19.76 34.74 9.85
CA GLU A 6 -21.08 35.16 9.36
C GLU A 6 -21.45 36.56 9.87
N GLU A 7 -22.43 37.21 9.23
CA GLU A 7 -23.00 38.47 9.73
C GLU A 7 -23.58 38.35 11.15
N SER A 8 -23.96 37.13 11.56
CA SER A 8 -24.41 36.80 12.92
C SER A 8 -23.29 36.85 13.97
N GLY A 9 -22.03 37.02 13.56
CA GLY A 9 -20.84 36.97 14.42
C GLY A 9 -20.34 35.55 14.71
N LYS A 10 -20.96 34.51 14.15
CA LYS A 10 -20.52 33.11 14.32
C LYS A 10 -19.39 32.78 13.35
N ALA A 11 -18.32 32.18 13.87
CA ALA A 11 -17.21 31.69 13.05
C ALA A 11 -17.47 30.26 12.57
N PHE A 12 -17.05 29.94 11.33
CA PHE A 12 -17.14 28.61 10.74
C PHE A 12 -15.89 28.26 9.92
N VAL A 13 -15.71 26.97 9.64
CA VAL A 13 -14.61 26.48 8.81
C VAL A 13 -14.99 26.63 7.32
N ARG A 14 -14.40 27.62 6.63
CA ARG A 14 -14.67 27.88 5.21
C ARG A 14 -13.80 27.04 4.26
N ARG A 15 -12.51 26.90 4.56
CA ARG A 15 -11.50 26.26 3.67
C ARG A 15 -10.57 25.34 4.45
N PRO A 16 -11.01 24.14 4.85
CA PRO A 16 -10.21 23.24 5.68
C PRO A 16 -8.94 22.75 4.97
N GLY A 17 -8.99 22.55 3.64
CA GLY A 17 -7.83 22.10 2.85
C GLY A 17 -6.68 23.11 2.74
N GLN A 18 -6.91 24.38 3.11
CA GLN A 18 -5.86 25.41 3.15
C GLN A 18 -5.18 25.50 4.52
N CYS A 19 -5.59 24.67 5.48
CA CYS A 19 -4.97 24.64 6.81
C CYS A 19 -3.61 23.95 6.73
N THR A 20 -2.54 24.70 7.00
CA THR A 20 -1.17 24.17 7.13
C THR A 20 -0.93 23.45 8.46
N MET A 21 -1.96 23.34 9.30
CA MET A 21 -1.90 22.74 10.64
C MET A 21 -0.86 23.41 11.56
N CYS A 22 -0.76 24.74 11.52
CA CYS A 22 0.14 25.52 12.40
C CYS A 22 -0.23 25.47 13.90
N ARG A 23 -1.40 24.91 14.24
CA ARG A 23 -1.94 24.75 15.61
C ARG A 23 -2.19 26.06 16.38
N GLU A 24 -2.14 27.22 15.72
CA GLU A 24 -2.36 28.51 16.37
C GLU A 24 -3.76 28.64 16.98
N CYS A 25 -4.77 28.10 16.30
CA CYS A 25 -6.16 28.15 16.75
C CYS A 25 -6.46 27.37 18.04
N ILE A 26 -5.53 26.54 18.52
CA ILE A 26 -5.68 25.81 19.80
C ILE A 26 -4.60 26.21 20.82
N ARG A 27 -3.74 27.19 20.49
CA ARG A 27 -2.57 27.54 21.30
C ARG A 27 -2.92 28.38 22.52
N HIS A 28 -3.83 29.34 22.35
CA HIS A 28 -4.11 30.36 23.35
C HIS A 28 -5.52 30.22 23.93
N GLY A 29 -5.67 30.53 25.22
CA GLY A 29 -6.95 30.50 25.95
C GLY A 29 -7.63 29.14 25.93
N ASP A 30 -8.96 29.15 26.08
CA ASP A 30 -9.76 27.93 26.18
C ASP A 30 -10.20 27.39 24.81
N TRP A 31 -9.50 27.75 23.73
CA TRP A 31 -9.86 27.35 22.37
C TRP A 31 -9.59 25.86 22.10
N GLY A 32 -8.68 25.24 22.85
CA GLY A 32 -8.42 23.79 22.78
C GLY A 32 -9.64 22.94 23.15
N GLU A 33 -10.56 23.47 23.96
CA GLU A 33 -11.82 22.80 24.32
C GLU A 33 -12.92 23.04 23.28
N LYS A 34 -12.80 24.11 22.49
CA LYS A 34 -13.79 24.56 21.49
C LYS A 34 -13.48 24.09 20.07
N ILE A 35 -12.21 23.84 19.76
CA ILE A 35 -11.74 23.48 18.43
C ILE A 35 -11.08 22.09 18.45
N ARG A 36 -11.55 21.19 17.60
CA ARG A 36 -10.90 19.91 17.32
C ARG A 36 -10.15 19.97 16.00
N LEU A 37 -8.84 19.77 16.05
CA LEU A 37 -8.00 19.60 14.86
C LEU A 37 -7.80 18.12 14.56
N SER A 38 -8.18 17.69 13.36
CA SER A 38 -8.01 16.32 12.89
C SER A 38 -7.76 16.28 11.38
N ARG A 39 -7.38 15.11 10.88
CA ARG A 39 -7.31 14.80 9.44
C ARG A 39 -8.26 13.66 9.13
N VAL A 40 -8.83 13.67 7.93
CA VAL A 40 -9.56 12.54 7.38
C VAL A 40 -8.51 11.52 6.92
N ARG A 41 -8.49 10.33 7.54
CA ARG A 41 -7.37 9.38 7.43
C ARG A 41 -7.20 8.81 6.02
N ASP A 42 -8.30 8.71 5.29
CA ASP A 42 -8.45 8.10 3.97
C ASP A 42 -8.61 9.12 2.84
N HIS A 43 -8.42 10.41 3.12
CA HIS A 43 -8.49 11.49 2.13
C HIS A 43 -7.11 12.12 1.94
N PHE A 44 -6.46 11.76 0.83
CA PHE A 44 -5.11 12.21 0.49
C PHE A 44 -5.14 13.32 -0.56
N ILE A 45 -4.31 14.34 -0.38
CA ILE A 45 -4.07 15.41 -1.35
C ILE A 45 -2.62 15.28 -1.79
N PHE A 46 -2.39 14.76 -2.99
CA PHE A 46 -1.05 14.64 -3.58
C PHE A 46 -0.69 15.92 -4.34
N SER A 47 0.53 16.41 -4.12
CA SER A 47 1.15 17.44 -4.95
C SER A 47 2.40 16.82 -5.57
N ILE A 48 2.45 16.75 -6.90
CA ILE A 48 3.52 16.09 -7.64
C ILE A 48 4.14 17.12 -8.56
N GLU A 49 5.46 17.30 -8.43
CA GLU A 49 6.24 18.20 -9.26
C GLU A 49 7.31 17.39 -9.97
N SER A 50 7.44 17.61 -11.28
CA SER A 50 8.47 16.97 -12.10
C SER A 50 9.69 17.87 -12.24
N THR A 51 10.85 17.25 -12.44
CA THR A 51 12.08 17.96 -12.84
C THR A 51 12.09 18.36 -14.33
N GLY A 52 11.08 17.94 -15.10
CA GLY A 52 10.89 18.31 -16.51
C GLY A 52 11.11 17.18 -17.51
N ALA A 53 11.63 16.02 -17.10
CA ALA A 53 11.88 14.89 -18.01
C ALA A 53 10.61 14.06 -18.32
N ILE A 54 9.66 14.01 -17.39
CA ILE A 54 8.41 13.22 -17.48
C ILE A 54 7.27 14.09 -16.94
N ALA A 55 6.07 14.03 -17.52
CA ALA A 55 4.93 14.77 -16.99
C ALA A 55 4.55 14.30 -15.56
N PRO A 56 4.14 15.18 -14.63
CA PRO A 56 3.73 14.79 -13.27
C PRO A 56 2.66 13.70 -13.23
N GLU A 57 1.70 13.73 -14.16
CA GLU A 57 0.62 12.75 -14.27
C GLU A 57 1.17 11.36 -14.59
N ASP A 58 2.16 11.29 -15.49
CA ASP A 58 2.83 10.04 -15.85
C ASP A 58 3.68 9.49 -14.71
N LEU A 59 4.29 10.36 -13.88
CA LEU A 59 5.06 9.93 -12.71
C LEU A 59 4.19 9.18 -11.71
N PHE A 60 2.98 9.68 -11.45
CA PHE A 60 2.05 9.01 -10.53
C PHE A 60 1.66 7.63 -11.05
N MET A 61 1.30 7.54 -12.34
CA MET A 61 0.91 6.28 -12.97
C MET A 61 2.05 5.25 -12.96
N ARG A 62 3.29 5.67 -13.23
CA ARG A 62 4.48 4.80 -13.14
C ARG A 62 4.72 4.29 -11.73
N ALA A 63 4.56 5.15 -10.72
CA ALA A 63 4.73 4.75 -9.32
C ALA A 63 3.70 3.67 -8.91
N LEU A 64 2.45 3.80 -9.37
CA LEU A 64 1.42 2.78 -9.18
C LEU A 64 1.78 1.47 -9.88
N GLN A 65 2.26 1.53 -11.13
CA GLN A 65 2.69 0.33 -11.86
C GLN A 65 3.81 -0.41 -11.12
N VAL A 66 4.82 0.32 -10.64
CA VAL A 66 5.90 -0.27 -9.83
C VAL A 66 5.38 -0.95 -8.57
N LEU A 67 4.35 -0.39 -7.92
CA LEU A 67 3.72 -1.03 -6.77
C LEU A 67 3.01 -2.34 -7.17
N VAL A 68 2.26 -2.34 -8.27
CA VAL A 68 1.60 -3.53 -8.80
C VAL A 68 2.62 -4.62 -9.14
N ASP A 69 3.68 -4.28 -9.85
CA ASP A 69 4.74 -5.22 -10.26
C ASP A 69 5.43 -5.83 -9.03
N LYS A 70 5.67 -5.05 -7.97
CA LYS A 70 6.22 -5.55 -6.71
C LYS A 70 5.32 -6.58 -6.06
N CYS A 71 4.01 -6.33 -6.02
CA CYS A 71 3.04 -7.30 -5.50
C CYS A 71 3.00 -8.56 -6.36
N GLY A 72 2.99 -8.42 -7.70
CA GLY A 72 3.06 -9.54 -8.64
C GLY A 72 4.28 -10.42 -8.39
N ASN A 73 5.47 -9.82 -8.32
CA ASN A 73 6.72 -10.54 -8.05
C ASN A 73 6.70 -11.35 -6.74
N VAL A 74 6.03 -10.84 -5.69
CA VAL A 74 5.89 -11.57 -4.42
C VAL A 74 4.94 -12.76 -4.59
N VAL A 75 3.81 -12.56 -5.27
CA VAL A 75 2.84 -13.62 -5.56
C VAL A 75 3.46 -14.73 -6.41
N ASP A 76 4.20 -14.37 -7.46
CA ASP A 76 4.84 -15.32 -8.37
C ASP A 76 5.83 -16.22 -7.60
N ARG A 77 6.72 -15.61 -6.82
CA ARG A 77 7.72 -16.35 -6.01
C ARG A 77 7.08 -17.26 -4.98
N LEU A 78 6.00 -16.82 -4.34
CA LEU A 78 5.28 -17.65 -3.38
C LEU A 78 4.62 -18.83 -4.10
N THR A 79 4.03 -18.61 -5.28
CA THR A 79 3.39 -19.66 -6.07
C THR A 79 4.41 -20.70 -6.54
N GLU A 80 5.55 -20.26 -7.08
CA GLU A 80 6.66 -21.13 -7.47
C GLU A 80 7.13 -22.01 -6.29
N SER A 81 7.24 -21.44 -5.09
CA SER A 81 7.66 -22.19 -3.89
C SER A 81 6.66 -23.26 -3.46
N LEU A 82 5.36 -23.04 -3.69
CA LEU A 82 4.30 -24.01 -3.42
C LEU A 82 4.30 -25.15 -4.45
N ASP A 83 4.55 -24.83 -5.72
CA ASP A 83 4.62 -25.82 -6.79
C ASP A 83 5.81 -26.77 -6.60
N VAL A 84 6.98 -26.26 -6.20
CA VAL A 84 8.16 -27.08 -5.88
C VAL A 84 7.87 -28.07 -4.73
N SER A 85 7.12 -27.64 -3.72
CA SER A 85 6.76 -28.49 -2.57
C SER A 85 5.89 -29.69 -3.00
N SER A 86 5.01 -29.52 -3.99
CA SER A 86 4.16 -30.58 -4.52
C SER A 86 4.90 -31.51 -5.50
N ALA A 87 5.88 -30.99 -6.24
CA ALA A 87 6.71 -31.76 -7.17
C ALA A 87 7.72 -32.66 -6.44
N GLN A 88 8.31 -32.19 -5.33
CA GLN A 88 9.20 -32.99 -4.49
C GLN A 88 8.48 -34.23 -3.91
N ALA A 89 7.22 -34.08 -3.49
CA ALA A 89 6.40 -35.17 -2.95
C ALA A 89 6.11 -36.29 -3.98
N ARG A 90 6.00 -35.94 -5.27
CA ARG A 90 5.81 -36.90 -6.38
C ARG A 90 7.12 -37.60 -6.80
N SER A 91 8.27 -36.99 -6.57
CA SER A 91 9.58 -37.59 -6.89
C SER A 91 9.99 -38.68 -5.88
N SER A 92 9.64 -38.49 -4.60
CA SER A 92 9.92 -39.47 -3.53
C SER A 92 9.12 -40.78 -3.70
N THR A 93 7.87 -40.70 -4.16
CA THR A 93 7.00 -41.87 -4.39
C THR A 93 7.41 -42.69 -5.62
N ASN A 94 7.90 -42.04 -6.69
CA ASN A 94 8.40 -42.74 -7.88
C ASN A 94 9.76 -43.43 -7.67
N LYS A 95 10.63 -42.90 -6.79
CA LYS A 95 11.91 -43.56 -6.43
C LYS A 95 11.70 -44.86 -5.65
N GLU A 96 10.75 -44.87 -4.72
CA GLU A 96 10.37 -46.08 -3.97
C GLU A 96 9.83 -47.17 -4.93
N HIS A 97 8.95 -46.80 -5.87
CA HIS A 97 8.34 -47.74 -6.82
C HIS A 97 9.36 -48.34 -7.83
N LEU A 98 10.31 -47.55 -8.33
CA LEU A 98 11.35 -48.03 -9.25
C LEU A 98 12.36 -48.97 -8.56
N SER A 99 12.62 -48.77 -7.26
CA SER A 99 13.50 -49.64 -6.48
C SER A 99 12.91 -51.05 -6.27
N HIS A 100 11.58 -51.16 -6.24
CA HIS A 100 10.86 -52.43 -6.08
C HIS A 100 10.83 -53.25 -7.39
N LEU A 101 10.68 -52.58 -8.54
CA LEU A 101 10.73 -53.21 -9.87
C LEU A 101 12.15 -53.68 -10.25
N THR A 102 13.19 -52.95 -9.83
CA THR A 102 14.59 -53.31 -10.13
C THR A 102 15.06 -54.55 -9.33
N ARG A 103 14.39 -54.90 -8.23
CA ARG A 103 14.65 -56.11 -7.44
C ARG A 103 14.02 -57.39 -8.01
N MET A 104 13.06 -57.29 -8.95
CA MET A 104 12.39 -58.47 -9.54
C MET A 104 13.06 -58.97 -10.83
N SER A 105 13.99 -58.20 -11.43
CA SER A 105 14.64 -58.54 -12.70
C SER A 105 16.03 -59.20 -12.57
N THR A 106 16.58 -59.31 -11.36
CA THR A 106 17.91 -59.92 -11.11
C THR A 106 17.86 -61.23 -10.31
N GLY A 107 16.67 -61.79 -10.11
CA GLY A 107 16.47 -63.14 -9.58
C GLY A 107 16.28 -64.15 -10.70
N ARG A 108 17.38 -64.87 -10.99
CA ARG A 108 17.51 -66.19 -11.63
C ARG A 108 16.26 -66.86 -12.21
#